data_AF-A0A3N5SZ69-F1
#
_entry.id   AF-A0A3N5SZ69-F1
#
_cell.length_a   1.000
_cell.length_b   1.000
_cell.length_c   1.000
_cell.angle_alpha   90.00
_cell.angle_beta   90.00
_cell.angle_gamma   90.00
#
_symmetry.space_group_name_H-M   'P 1'
#
loop_
_entity.id
_entity.type
_entity.pdbx_description
1 polymer ?
#
loop_
_entity_poly.entity_id
_entity_poly.type
_entity_poly.pdbx_seq_one_letter_code
_entity_poly.pdbx_strand_id
1 'polypeptide(L)'
;MENYIVRIYRFEKGNPRHLVGIVELVEGKRRGKRAFTNFEDLWKILNSRISERVPPQQREAAKEVKASTPAYPVDVLKGLTKKVIVDARRLSREKRVLLTGYAIKKVGNGEIVTLADDDNAREDISLVARNHGWMLKGTEPRGDSYRVTITSTLPLHP
;
A
#
# COMPACT_ATOMS: atom_id res chain seq x y z
N MET A 1 4.00 -7.22 -15.43
CA MET A 1 3.98 -7.22 -13.94
C MET A 1 5.27 -7.85 -13.45
N GLU A 2 5.73 -7.48 -12.27
CA GLU A 2 6.91 -8.08 -11.64
C GLU A 2 6.46 -9.21 -10.71
N ASN A 3 7.06 -10.39 -10.84
CA ASN A 3 6.79 -11.49 -9.94
C ASN A 3 7.87 -11.55 -8.85
N TYR A 4 7.45 -11.58 -7.59
CA TYR A 4 8.33 -11.68 -6.43
C TYR A 4 8.02 -12.93 -5.61
N ILE A 5 9.05 -13.63 -5.15
CA ILE A 5 8.96 -14.62 -4.07
C ILE A 5 9.41 -13.95 -2.78
N VAL A 6 8.56 -13.94 -1.78
CA VAL A 6 8.90 -13.47 -0.43
C VAL A 6 9.07 -14.68 0.49
N ARG A 7 10.29 -14.87 1.01
CA ARG A 7 10.60 -15.89 2.03
C ARG A 7 10.70 -15.22 3.39
N ILE A 8 9.86 -15.63 4.33
CA ILE A 8 9.90 -15.16 5.72
C ILE A 8 10.59 -16.22 6.57
N TYR A 9 11.63 -15.84 7.30
CA TYR A 9 12.40 -16.75 8.17
C TYR A 9 12.07 -16.56 9.64
N ARG A 10 11.79 -15.33 10.06
CA ARG A 10 11.46 -15.01 11.45
C ARG A 10 10.28 -14.06 11.49
N PHE A 11 9.28 -14.41 12.29
CA PHE A 11 8.15 -13.56 12.61
C PHE A 11 7.91 -13.63 14.11
N GLU A 12 7.99 -12.50 14.79
CA GLU A 12 7.80 -12.46 16.24
C GLU A 12 6.32 -12.34 16.60
N LYS A 13 5.79 -13.36 17.28
CA LYS A 13 4.39 -13.37 17.73
C LYS A 13 4.20 -12.28 18.80
N GLY A 14 3.34 -11.30 18.50
CA GLY A 14 3.09 -10.15 19.37
C GLY A 14 3.79 -8.85 18.94
N ASN A 15 4.75 -8.93 18.01
CA ASN A 15 5.38 -7.75 17.43
C ASN A 15 5.40 -7.83 15.88
N PRO A 16 4.32 -7.41 15.21
CA PRO A 16 4.19 -7.53 13.75
C PRO A 16 5.20 -6.67 12.97
N ARG A 17 5.98 -5.81 13.65
CA ARG A 17 7.06 -5.03 13.05
C ARG A 17 8.36 -5.83 12.93
N HIS A 18 8.51 -6.93 13.66
CA HIS A 18 9.72 -7.75 13.70
C HIS A 18 9.55 -8.96 12.77
N LEU A 19 9.91 -8.75 11.50
CA LEU A 19 9.79 -9.73 10.42
C LEU A 19 11.07 -9.76 9.61
N VAL A 20 11.74 -10.91 9.57
CA VAL A 20 13.00 -11.09 8.83
C VAL A 20 12.79 -12.06 7.67
N GLY A 21 13.29 -11.69 6.49
CA GLY A 21 13.12 -12.48 5.30
C GLY A 21 13.93 -12.00 4.10
N ILE A 22 13.68 -12.60 2.95
CA ILE A 22 14.28 -12.25 1.65
C ILE A 22 13.17 -12.10 0.61
N VAL A 23 13.31 -11.08 -0.25
CA VAL A 23 12.55 -10.94 -1.49
C VAL A 23 13.43 -11.34 -2.66
N GLU A 24 12.95 -12.24 -3.50
CA GLU A 24 13.58 -12.67 -4.74
C GLU A 24 12.71 -12.26 -5.94
N LEU A 25 13.30 -11.58 -6.92
CA LEU A 25 12.60 -11.27 -8.17
C LEU A 25 12.63 -12.49 -9.10
N VAL A 26 11.46 -12.98 -9.48
CA VAL A 26 11.27 -14.22 -10.25
C VAL A 26 11.36 -13.96 -11.75
N GLU A 27 10.92 -12.78 -12.22
CA GLU A 27 10.83 -12.45 -13.64
C GLU A 27 11.35 -11.04 -13.94
N GLY A 28 12.14 -10.92 -15.01
CA GLY A 28 12.70 -9.65 -15.51
C GLY A 28 14.22 -9.70 -15.78
N LYS A 29 14.75 -8.67 -16.46
CA LYS A 29 16.18 -8.54 -16.82
C LYS A 29 17.14 -8.38 -15.62
N ARG A 30 16.63 -8.25 -14.39
CA ARG A 30 17.42 -8.02 -13.17
C ARG A 30 17.11 -9.10 -12.13
N ARG A 31 17.87 -10.19 -12.13
CA ARG A 31 17.81 -11.18 -11.04
C ARG A 31 18.45 -10.58 -9.78
N GLY A 32 17.78 -10.67 -8.64
CA GLY A 32 18.31 -10.14 -7.39
C GLY A 32 17.54 -10.63 -6.17
N LYS A 33 18.27 -10.83 -5.07
CA LYS A 33 17.74 -11.14 -3.75
C LYS A 33 18.03 -9.97 -2.83
N ARG A 34 17.01 -9.50 -2.10
CA ARG A 34 17.16 -8.43 -1.09
C ARG A 34 16.62 -8.91 0.25
N ALA A 35 17.41 -8.79 1.30
CA ALA A 35 16.99 -9.11 2.66
C ALA A 35 16.19 -7.94 3.26
N PHE A 36 15.25 -8.26 4.15
CA PHE A 36 14.54 -7.30 4.98
C PHE A 36 14.51 -7.79 6.42
N THR A 37 14.53 -6.85 7.38
CA THR A 37 14.49 -7.16 8.83
C THR A 37 13.26 -6.60 9.53
N ASN A 38 12.46 -5.82 8.81
CA ASN A 38 11.21 -5.25 9.27
C ASN A 38 10.27 -5.01 8.08
N PHE A 39 9.03 -4.65 8.39
CA PHE A 39 7.99 -4.39 7.38
C PHE A 39 8.33 -3.20 6.47
N GLU A 40 9.01 -2.17 6.97
CA GLU A 40 9.35 -0.97 6.19
C GLU A 40 10.38 -1.30 5.10
N ASP A 41 11.37 -2.13 5.39
CA ASP A 41 12.37 -2.58 4.44
C ASP A 41 11.75 -3.45 3.35
N LEU A 42 10.87 -4.39 3.73
CA LEU A 42 10.10 -5.18 2.78
C LEU A 42 9.29 -4.28 1.85
N TRP A 43 8.63 -3.28 2.42
CA TRP A 43 7.85 -2.31 1.64
C TRP A 43 8.71 -1.49 0.69
N LYS A 44 9.88 -1.00 1.13
CA LYS A 44 10.85 -0.28 0.29
C LYS A 44 11.33 -1.14 -0.87
N ILE A 45 11.64 -2.41 -0.63
CA ILE A 45 12.11 -3.34 -1.67
C ILE A 45 11.04 -3.53 -2.75
N LEU A 46 9.80 -3.83 -2.35
CA LEU A 46 8.69 -4.07 -3.27
C LEU A 46 8.30 -2.81 -4.06
N ASN A 47 8.53 -1.61 -3.50
CA ASN A 47 8.18 -0.34 -4.15
C ASN A 47 9.38 0.40 -4.78
N SER A 48 10.59 -0.17 -4.73
CA SER A 48 11.83 0.52 -5.15
C SER A 48 11.90 0.90 -6.63
N ARG A 49 11.00 0.41 -7.49
CA ARG A 49 10.87 0.84 -8.89
C ARG A 49 10.30 2.24 -9.09
N ILE A 50 9.80 2.88 -8.04
CA ILE A 50 9.29 4.26 -8.12
C ILE A 50 10.46 5.27 -8.08
N SER A 51 11.61 4.90 -7.50
CA SER A 51 12.71 5.83 -7.21
C SER A 51 13.84 5.87 -8.24
N GLU A 52 13.95 4.91 -9.16
CA GLU A 52 15.06 4.87 -10.14
C GLU A 52 14.80 5.69 -11.42
N ARG A 53 13.70 6.45 -11.49
CA ARG A 53 13.35 7.30 -12.65
C ARG A 53 13.82 8.75 -12.56
N VAL A 54 14.54 9.16 -11.52
CA VAL A 54 15.05 10.53 -11.39
C VAL A 54 16.49 10.61 -11.94
N PRO A 55 16.76 11.36 -13.02
CA PRO A 55 18.09 11.47 -13.59
C PRO A 55 19.10 12.15 -12.66
N PRO A 56 20.41 11.84 -12.77
CA PRO A 56 21.45 12.32 -11.86
C PRO A 56 21.66 13.84 -11.81
N GLN A 57 21.13 14.59 -12.78
CA GLN A 57 21.44 16.01 -13.01
C GLN A 57 20.82 16.99 -11.98
N GLN A 58 19.90 16.54 -11.13
CA GLN A 58 19.29 17.40 -10.08
C GLN A 58 19.94 17.25 -8.70
N ARG A 59 21.14 16.63 -8.62
CA ARG A 59 21.83 16.41 -7.34
C ARG A 59 22.61 17.61 -6.81
N GLU A 60 22.92 18.61 -7.63
CA GLU A 60 23.81 19.71 -7.23
C GLU A 60 23.11 20.92 -6.60
N ALA A 61 21.80 21.12 -6.81
CA ALA A 61 21.05 22.19 -6.16
C ALA A 61 20.63 21.90 -4.70
N ALA A 62 20.79 20.66 -4.22
CA ALA A 62 20.34 20.24 -2.90
C ALA A 62 21.39 20.39 -1.78
N LYS A 63 22.56 21.00 -2.05
CA LYS A 63 23.64 21.12 -1.08
C LYS A 63 23.53 22.33 -0.14
N GLU A 64 22.69 23.32 -0.42
CA GLU A 64 22.64 24.56 0.37
C GLU A 64 21.45 24.70 1.33
N VAL A 65 20.51 23.75 1.35
CA VAL A 65 19.39 23.77 2.31
C VAL A 65 19.58 22.67 3.35
N LYS A 66 20.62 22.80 4.19
CA LYS A 66 20.87 21.94 5.36
C LYS A 66 20.88 22.77 6.64
N ALA A 67 19.71 23.24 7.08
CA ALA A 67 19.49 23.64 8.48
C ALA A 67 17.98 23.77 8.76
N SER A 68 17.50 22.97 9.71
CA SER A 68 16.15 22.94 10.28
C SER A 68 15.06 22.16 9.51
N THR A 69 14.59 21.11 10.19
CA THR A 69 13.36 20.30 9.96
C THR A 69 13.39 19.26 8.83
N PRO A 70 13.21 17.95 9.10
CA PRO A 70 13.04 16.96 8.05
C PRO A 70 11.58 17.01 7.55
N ALA A 71 11.27 18.00 6.73
CA ALA A 71 10.13 17.96 5.85
C ALA A 71 10.47 16.97 4.72
N TYR A 72 9.90 15.76 4.79
CA TYR A 72 9.90 14.86 3.63
C TYR A 72 9.23 15.60 2.47
N PRO A 73 9.83 15.62 1.25
CA PRO A 73 9.27 16.37 0.13
C PRO A 73 7.95 15.71 -0.30
N VAL A 74 6.84 16.31 0.12
CA VAL A 74 5.47 15.91 -0.23
C VAL A 74 5.17 16.14 -1.73
N ASP A 75 6.04 16.84 -2.44
CA ASP A 75 5.80 17.35 -3.79
C ASP A 75 6.24 16.42 -4.93
N VAL A 76 6.94 15.31 -4.65
CA VAL A 76 7.36 14.35 -5.70
C VAL A 76 6.34 13.22 -5.91
N LEU A 77 5.30 13.12 -5.07
CA LEU A 77 4.28 12.06 -5.15
C LEU A 77 2.96 12.50 -5.83
N LYS A 78 2.88 13.69 -6.44
CA LYS A 78 1.68 14.18 -7.14
C LYS A 78 1.31 13.41 -8.45
N GLY A 79 1.98 12.30 -8.77
CA GLY A 79 1.82 11.63 -10.07
C GLY A 79 1.65 10.11 -10.09
N LEU A 80 1.68 9.40 -8.95
CA LEU A 80 1.37 7.96 -8.92
C LEU A 80 0.19 7.70 -7.99
N THR A 81 -0.97 7.41 -8.57
CA THR A 81 -2.11 6.84 -7.85
C THR A 81 -1.70 5.51 -7.22
N LYS A 82 -1.38 5.49 -5.92
CA LYS A 82 -1.10 4.27 -5.18
C LYS A 82 -2.36 3.41 -5.16
N LYS A 83 -2.31 2.21 -5.76
CA LYS A 83 -3.40 1.23 -5.70
C LYS A 83 -2.97 0.04 -4.84
N VAL A 84 -3.66 -0.18 -3.72
CA VAL A 84 -3.39 -1.30 -2.80
C VAL A 84 -4.56 -2.28 -2.82
N ILE A 85 -4.28 -3.58 -2.78
CA ILE A 85 -5.32 -4.62 -2.69
C ILE A 85 -5.28 -5.25 -1.31
N VAL A 86 -6.44 -5.38 -0.68
CA VAL A 86 -6.62 -5.96 0.66
C VAL A 86 -7.64 -7.09 0.57
N ASP A 87 -7.31 -8.26 1.12
CA ASP A 87 -8.27 -9.37 1.19
C ASP A 87 -8.96 -9.37 2.56
N ALA A 88 -10.24 -9.02 2.60
CA ALA A 88 -11.05 -8.97 3.82
C ALA A 88 -12.07 -10.12 3.89
N ARG A 89 -12.05 -11.05 2.94
CA ARG A 89 -12.97 -12.18 2.89
C ARG A 89 -12.79 -13.10 4.09
N ARG A 90 -13.88 -13.67 4.57
CA ARG A 90 -13.94 -14.65 5.67
C ARG A 90 -13.38 -14.12 6.99
N LEU A 91 -13.19 -12.80 7.10
CA LEU A 91 -12.81 -12.15 8.34
C LEU A 91 -14.07 -11.80 9.15
N SER A 92 -13.94 -11.85 10.48
CA SER A 92 -14.95 -11.26 11.36
C SER A 92 -15.04 -9.75 11.14
N ARG A 93 -16.20 -9.15 11.43
CA ARG A 93 -16.46 -7.71 11.32
C ARG A 93 -15.34 -6.86 11.92
N GLU A 94 -14.94 -7.15 13.15
CA GLU A 94 -13.87 -6.43 13.85
C GLU A 94 -12.54 -6.47 13.08
N LYS A 95 -12.16 -7.65 12.56
CA LYS A 95 -10.93 -7.82 11.77
C LYS A 95 -11.01 -7.10 10.43
N ARG A 96 -12.16 -7.13 9.75
CA ARG A 96 -12.39 -6.37 8.50
C ARG A 96 -12.19 -4.88 8.72
N VAL A 97 -12.82 -4.36 9.77
CA VAL A 97 -12.76 -2.94 10.13
C VAL A 97 -11.34 -2.52 10.42
N LEU A 98 -10.62 -3.30 11.24
CA LEU A 98 -9.24 -3.02 11.61
C LEU A 98 -8.30 -3.06 10.41
N LEU A 99 -8.41 -4.09 9.57
CA LEU A 99 -7.56 -4.25 8.39
C LEU A 99 -7.78 -3.12 7.36
N THR A 100 -9.04 -2.77 7.10
CA THR A 100 -9.40 -1.69 6.18
C THR A 100 -8.94 -0.34 6.70
N GLY A 101 -9.18 -0.04 7.99
CA GLY A 101 -8.74 1.21 8.62
C GLY A 101 -7.21 1.32 8.66
N TYR A 102 -6.50 0.22 8.88
CA TYR A 102 -5.04 0.19 8.81
C TYR A 102 -4.54 0.48 7.39
N ALA A 103 -5.16 -0.12 6.37
CA ALA A 103 -4.81 0.14 4.97
C ALA A 103 -5.00 1.63 4.60
N ILE A 104 -6.13 2.23 4.98
CA ILE A 104 -6.42 3.65 4.78
C ILE A 104 -5.34 4.53 5.42
N LYS A 105 -5.03 4.30 6.69
CA LYS A 105 -4.00 5.06 7.43
C LYS A 105 -2.61 4.90 6.82
N LYS A 106 -2.28 3.72 6.28
CA LYS A 106 -0.97 3.44 5.68
C LYS A 106 -0.82 4.01 4.27
N VAL A 107 -1.88 3.96 3.47
CA VAL A 107 -1.86 4.47 2.10
C VAL A 107 -1.85 6.00 2.12
N GLY A 108 -2.65 6.62 2.98
CA GLY A 108 -2.76 8.07 3.14
C GLY A 108 -3.48 8.75 1.97
N ASN A 109 -3.07 8.48 0.73
CA ASN A 109 -3.73 8.93 -0.49
C ASN A 109 -3.68 7.87 -1.61
N GLY A 110 -4.71 7.81 -2.46
CA GLY A 110 -4.79 6.90 -3.60
C GLY A 110 -6.07 6.05 -3.63
N GLU A 111 -5.93 4.79 -4.05
CA GLU A 111 -7.01 3.83 -4.18
C GLU A 111 -6.71 2.56 -3.38
N ILE A 112 -7.73 2.01 -2.73
CA ILE A 112 -7.67 0.71 -2.06
C ILE A 112 -8.78 -0.16 -2.64
N VAL A 113 -8.43 -1.36 -3.09
CA VAL A 113 -9.37 -2.39 -3.53
C VAL A 113 -9.46 -3.45 -2.46
N THR A 114 -10.61 -3.55 -1.81
CA THR A 114 -10.86 -4.54 -0.77
C THR A 114 -11.72 -5.68 -1.33
N LEU A 115 -11.30 -6.93 -1.11
CA LEU A 115 -12.09 -8.11 -1.46
C LEU A 115 -13.06 -8.41 -0.31
N ALA A 116 -14.35 -8.47 -0.63
CA ALA A 116 -15.44 -8.80 0.29
C ALA A 116 -16.15 -10.07 -0.17
N ASP A 117 -16.67 -10.87 0.75
CA ASP A 117 -17.34 -12.15 0.50
C ASP A 117 -18.87 -12.05 0.58
N ASP A 118 -19.40 -11.03 1.27
CA ASP A 118 -20.83 -10.79 1.39
C ASP A 118 -21.16 -9.28 1.40
N ASP A 119 -22.46 -8.96 1.37
CA ASP A 119 -22.93 -7.58 1.43
C ASP A 119 -22.60 -6.90 2.77
N ASN A 120 -22.56 -7.64 3.87
CA ASN A 120 -22.20 -7.09 5.18
C ASN A 120 -20.73 -6.59 5.18
N ALA A 121 -19.82 -7.34 4.55
CA ALA A 121 -18.43 -6.97 4.39
C ALA A 121 -18.29 -5.73 3.52
N ARG A 122 -19.06 -5.63 2.44
CA ARG A 122 -19.12 -4.43 1.59
C ARG A 122 -19.57 -3.19 2.37
N GLU A 123 -20.58 -3.32 3.22
CA GLU A 123 -21.08 -2.23 4.07
C GLU A 123 -20.06 -1.82 5.15
N ASP A 124 -19.47 -2.79 5.85
CA ASP A 124 -18.43 -2.54 6.86
C ASP A 124 -17.25 -1.75 6.25
N ILE A 125 -16.76 -2.18 5.08
CA ILE A 125 -15.66 -1.51 4.36
C ILE A 125 -16.06 -0.08 3.99
N SER A 126 -17.28 0.10 3.47
CA SER A 126 -17.80 1.40 3.04
C SER A 126 -18.00 2.36 4.22
N LEU A 127 -18.37 1.84 5.40
CA LEU A 127 -18.51 2.62 6.62
C LEU A 127 -17.14 3.07 7.15
N VAL A 128 -16.17 2.15 7.19
CA VAL A 128 -14.80 2.46 7.66
C VAL A 128 -14.12 3.48 6.77
N ALA A 129 -14.29 3.36 5.45
CA ALA A 129 -13.80 4.33 4.48
C ALA A 129 -14.36 5.73 4.77
N ARG A 130 -15.69 5.86 4.87
CA ARG A 130 -16.36 7.14 5.17
C ARG A 130 -15.89 7.75 6.49
N ASN A 131 -15.77 6.94 7.54
CA ASN A 131 -15.28 7.40 8.85
C ASN A 131 -13.84 7.93 8.82
N HIS A 132 -13.05 7.57 7.80
CA HIS A 132 -11.68 8.07 7.60
C HIS A 132 -11.59 9.11 6.48
N GLY A 133 -12.71 9.65 5.99
CA GLY A 133 -12.73 10.65 4.91
C GLY A 133 -12.44 10.08 3.52
N TRP A 134 -12.59 8.77 3.33
CA TRP A 134 -12.45 8.10 2.03
C TRP A 134 -13.81 7.81 1.41
N MET A 135 -13.87 7.79 0.08
CA MET A 135 -15.09 7.58 -0.69
C MET A 135 -15.11 6.21 -1.35
N LEU A 136 -16.30 5.63 -1.46
CA LEU A 136 -16.52 4.45 -2.28
C LEU A 136 -16.54 4.86 -3.77
N LYS A 137 -15.58 4.34 -4.54
CA LYS A 137 -15.48 4.57 -5.99
C LYS A 137 -16.37 3.60 -6.77
N GLY A 138 -16.51 2.36 -6.30
CA GLY A 138 -17.35 1.38 -6.95
C GLY A 138 -17.23 -0.02 -6.36
N THR A 139 -18.17 -0.88 -6.73
CA THR A 139 -18.22 -2.29 -6.30
C THR A 139 -18.43 -3.17 -7.51
N GLU A 140 -17.45 -4.03 -7.81
CA GLU A 140 -17.53 -4.98 -8.91
C GLU A 140 -17.79 -6.39 -8.36
N PRO A 141 -18.86 -7.08 -8.77
CA PRO A 141 -19.04 -8.48 -8.43
C PRO A 141 -17.99 -9.34 -9.14
N ARG A 142 -17.49 -10.36 -8.45
CA ARG A 142 -16.52 -11.34 -8.93
C ARG A 142 -16.87 -12.72 -8.39
N GLY A 143 -17.74 -13.43 -9.09
CA GLY A 143 -18.31 -14.70 -8.61
C GLY A 143 -19.02 -14.49 -7.27
N ASP A 144 -18.67 -15.29 -6.27
CA ASP A 144 -19.22 -15.21 -4.90
C ASP A 144 -18.53 -14.15 -4.02
N SER A 145 -17.98 -13.10 -4.62
CA SER A 145 -17.25 -12.06 -3.89
C SER A 145 -17.36 -10.71 -4.59
N TYR A 146 -17.02 -9.64 -3.87
CA TYR A 146 -17.02 -8.27 -4.36
C TYR A 146 -15.61 -7.68 -4.32
N ARG A 147 -15.29 -6.86 -5.32
CA ARG A 147 -14.19 -5.90 -5.27
C ARG A 147 -14.75 -4.53 -4.92
N VAL A 148 -14.49 -4.10 -3.70
CA VAL A 148 -14.90 -2.79 -3.18
C VAL A 148 -13.73 -1.83 -3.36
N THR A 149 -13.88 -0.84 -4.25
CA THR A 149 -12.83 0.17 -4.50
C THR A 149 -13.14 1.43 -3.73
N ILE A 150 -12.24 1.86 -2.85
CA ILE A 150 -12.32 3.12 -2.10
C ILE A 150 -11.15 4.04 -2.49
N THR A 151 -11.37 5.36 -2.44
CA THR A 151 -10.36 6.35 -2.80
C THR A 151 -10.36 7.54 -1.84
N SER A 152 -9.19 8.13 -1.62
CA SER A 152 -9.04 9.38 -0.86
C SER A 152 -9.40 10.62 -1.67
N THR A 153 -9.50 10.50 -2.99
CA THR A 153 -9.70 11.63 -3.89
C THR A 153 -11.19 11.74 -4.21
N LEU A 154 -11.78 12.92 -3.96
CA LEU A 154 -13.14 13.23 -4.40
C LEU A 154 -13.24 12.96 -5.92
N PRO A 155 -14.23 12.19 -6.39
CA PRO A 155 -14.45 12.06 -7.81
C PRO A 155 -14.76 13.46 -8.36
N LEU A 156 -13.93 13.92 -9.31
CA LEU A 156 -14.24 15.09 -10.12
C LEU A 156 -15.55 14.77 -10.84
N HIS A 157 -16.64 15.40 -10.39
CA HIS A 157 -17.88 15.39 -11.14
C HIS A 157 -17.61 16.01 -12.53
N PRO A 158 -18.04 15.37 -13.63
CA PRO A 158 -18.08 16.02 -14.93
C PRO A 158 -19.10 17.15 -14.97
#